data_AF-A0AAP7ZJ93-F1
#
_entry.id   AF-A0AAP7ZJ93-F1
#
_cell.length_a   1.000
_cell.length_b   1.000
_cell.length_c   1.000
_cell.angle_alpha   90.00
_cell.angle_beta   90.00
_cell.angle_gamma   90.00
#
_symmetry.space_group_name_H-M   'P 1'
#
loop_
_entity.id
_entity.type
_entity.pdbx_description
1 polymer ?
#
loop_
_entity_poly.entity_id
_entity_poly.type
_entity_poly.pdbx_seq_one_letter_code
_entity_poly.pdbx_strand_id
1 'polypeptide(L)'
;MIDSISELKSALEMYQVQYTSTDKLWGYFSTVTLALVAYTISSDKVTRIFPEAIAAIGAYIAFCFGNFAALSASQQQLGTLAEIVRSRGGSLGADLSSFRPFATGQIAIFYWAVVGVIVLATFLLVRYRSHHH
;
A
#
# COMPACT_ATOMS: atom_id res chain seq x y z
N MET A 1 15.88 31.09 -17.04
CA MET A 1 15.35 31.31 -15.67
C MET A 1 13.84 31.10 -15.62
N ILE A 2 13.05 31.65 -16.56
CA ILE A 2 11.62 31.34 -16.68
C ILE A 2 11.40 29.86 -17.04
N ASP A 3 12.17 29.32 -17.98
CA ASP A 3 12.05 27.91 -18.39
C ASP A 3 12.35 26.93 -17.25
N SER A 4 13.40 27.20 -16.46
CA SER A 4 13.78 26.35 -15.32
C SER A 4 12.74 26.31 -14.20
N ILE A 5 12.02 27.42 -13.97
CA ILE A 5 10.91 27.47 -13.00
C ILE A 5 9.71 26.68 -13.51
N SER A 6 9.40 26.80 -14.81
CA SER A 6 8.34 26.03 -15.46
C SER A 6 8.62 24.52 -15.37
N GLU A 7 9.85 24.10 -15.67
CA GLU A 7 10.25 22.70 -15.57
C GLU A 7 10.19 22.15 -14.14
N LEU A 8 10.59 22.94 -13.14
CA LEU A 8 10.46 22.55 -11.73
C LEU A 8 8.98 22.39 -11.34
N LYS A 9 8.12 23.32 -11.78
CA LYS A 9 6.67 23.23 -11.56
C LYS A 9 6.09 21.95 -12.17
N SER A 10 6.43 21.64 -13.42
CA SER A 10 5.98 20.40 -14.06
C SER A 10 6.48 19.15 -13.33
N ALA A 11 7.72 19.14 -12.83
CA ALA A 11 8.23 18.03 -12.03
C ALA A 11 7.46 17.84 -10.71
N LEU A 12 7.11 18.93 -10.04
CA LEU A 12 6.28 18.91 -8.82
C LEU A 12 4.85 18.41 -9.11
N GLU A 13 4.25 18.85 -10.22
CA GLU A 13 2.93 18.39 -10.65
C GLU A 13 2.93 16.88 -10.94
N MET A 14 3.94 16.39 -11.67
CA MET A 14 4.10 14.95 -11.93
C MET A 14 4.28 14.16 -10.63
N TYR A 15 5.09 14.66 -9.70
CA TYR A 15 5.27 14.05 -8.39
C TYR A 15 3.94 13.97 -7.62
N GLN A 16 3.16 15.06 -7.59
CA GLN A 16 1.87 15.12 -6.90
C GLN A 16 0.83 14.16 -7.49
N VAL A 17 0.79 14.05 -8.83
CA VAL A 17 -0.07 13.08 -9.52
C VAL A 17 0.32 11.65 -9.15
N GLN A 18 1.62 11.34 -9.17
CA GLN A 18 2.10 10.01 -8.79
C GLN A 18 1.84 9.69 -7.31
N TYR A 19 1.99 10.69 -6.43
CA TYR A 19 1.69 10.56 -5.00
C TYR A 19 0.22 10.20 -4.79
N THR A 20 -0.67 10.91 -5.47
CA THR A 20 -2.12 10.64 -5.44
C THR A 20 -2.46 9.24 -5.97
N SER A 21 -1.79 8.79 -7.02
CA SER A 21 -1.96 7.43 -7.54
C SER A 21 -1.47 6.36 -6.55
N THR A 22 -0.37 6.63 -5.85
CA THR A 22 0.18 5.74 -4.81
C THR A 22 -0.76 5.66 -3.61
N ASP A 23 -1.32 6.80 -3.18
CA ASP A 23 -2.29 6.88 -2.09
C ASP A 23 -3.56 6.06 -2.37
N LYS A 24 -4.05 6.07 -3.62
CA LYS A 24 -5.17 5.21 -4.03
C LYS A 24 -4.91 3.72 -3.83
N LEU A 25 -3.67 3.25 -4.08
CA LEU A 25 -3.30 1.84 -3.84
C LEU A 25 -3.35 1.49 -2.35
N TRP A 26 -2.94 2.42 -1.49
CA TRP A 26 -3.13 2.27 -0.03
C TRP A 26 -4.61 2.26 0.36
N GLY A 27 -5.43 3.09 -0.30
CA GLY A 27 -6.88 3.09 -0.13
C GLY A 27 -7.52 1.74 -0.48
N TYR A 28 -7.15 1.14 -1.62
CA TYR A 28 -7.62 -0.19 -2.01
C TYR A 28 -7.20 -1.27 -1.01
N PHE A 29 -5.94 -1.26 -0.60
CA PHE A 29 -5.44 -2.18 0.42
C PHE A 29 -6.23 -2.09 1.73
N SER A 30 -6.46 -0.87 2.22
CA SER A 30 -7.19 -0.63 3.46
C SER A 30 -8.65 -1.09 3.36
N THR A 31 -9.31 -0.80 2.23
CA THR A 31 -10.71 -1.16 1.99
C THR A 31 -10.89 -2.69 1.96
N VAL A 32 -10.06 -3.40 1.20
CA VAL A 32 -10.16 -4.87 1.08
C VAL A 32 -9.78 -5.55 2.40
N THR A 33 -8.77 -5.04 3.10
CA THR A 33 -8.37 -5.55 4.42
C THR A 33 -9.50 -5.39 5.44
N LEU A 34 -10.11 -4.20 5.50
CA LEU A 34 -11.25 -3.95 6.38
C LEU A 34 -12.44 -4.85 6.05
N ALA A 35 -12.73 -5.05 4.76
CA ALA A 35 -13.79 -5.94 4.31
C ALA A 35 -13.54 -7.39 4.77
N LEU A 36 -12.31 -7.91 4.64
CA LEU A 36 -11.96 -9.24 5.13
C LEU A 36 -12.13 -9.35 6.64
N VAL A 37 -11.65 -8.35 7.41
CA VAL A 37 -11.78 -8.34 8.87
C VAL A 37 -13.25 -8.31 9.28
N ALA A 38 -14.05 -7.43 8.69
CA ALA A 38 -15.47 -7.29 8.98
C ALA A 38 -16.22 -8.59 8.64
N TYR A 39 -15.93 -9.20 7.49
CA TYR A 39 -16.47 -10.48 7.09
C TYR A 39 -16.12 -11.60 8.08
N THR A 40 -14.84 -11.65 8.50
CA THR A 40 -14.33 -12.66 9.44
C THR A 40 -14.99 -12.54 10.82
N ILE A 41 -15.19 -11.32 11.32
CA ILE A 41 -15.81 -11.08 12.64
C ILE A 41 -17.32 -11.35 12.62
N SER A 42 -18.00 -10.87 11.58
CA SER A 42 -19.48 -10.83 11.52
C SER A 42 -20.12 -12.12 11.06
N SER A 43 -19.40 -12.99 10.37
CA SER A 43 -19.98 -14.19 9.77
C SER A 43 -19.87 -15.41 10.68
N ASP A 44 -20.93 -15.66 11.46
CA ASP A 44 -21.05 -16.90 12.25
C ASP A 44 -21.03 -18.16 11.39
N LYS A 45 -21.53 -18.08 10.14
CA LYS A 45 -21.56 -19.19 9.17
C LYS A 45 -20.18 -19.53 8.61
N VAL A 46 -19.37 -18.52 8.26
CA VAL A 46 -18.06 -18.75 7.62
C VAL A 46 -17.04 -19.25 8.63
N THR A 47 -17.16 -18.80 9.90
CA THR A 47 -16.32 -19.35 10.98
C THR A 47 -16.67 -20.79 11.36
N ARG A 48 -17.77 -21.34 10.83
CA ARG A 48 -18.13 -22.77 10.97
C ARG A 48 -17.65 -23.64 9.79
N ILE A 49 -17.43 -23.06 8.61
CA ILE A 49 -17.05 -23.79 7.39
C ILE A 49 -15.61 -23.45 7.02
N PHE A 50 -14.68 -24.24 7.55
CA PHE A 50 -13.22 -24.07 7.39
C PHE A 50 -12.75 -23.84 5.93
N PRO A 51 -13.33 -24.51 4.90
CA PRO A 51 -12.99 -24.24 3.50
C PRO A 51 -13.30 -22.82 3.01
N GLU A 52 -14.42 -22.21 3.44
CA GLU A 52 -14.81 -20.86 3.02
C GLU A 52 -13.83 -19.82 3.56
N ALA A 53 -13.42 -19.99 4.81
CA ALA A 53 -12.41 -19.14 5.44
C ALA A 53 -11.04 -19.24 4.71
N ILE A 54 -10.61 -20.44 4.35
CA ILE A 54 -9.37 -20.63 3.58
C ILE A 54 -9.47 -19.97 2.20
N ALA A 55 -10.61 -20.12 1.52
CA ALA A 55 -10.83 -19.47 0.22
C ALA A 55 -10.76 -17.94 0.33
N ALA A 56 -11.36 -17.36 1.37
CA ALA A 56 -11.29 -15.91 1.63
C ALA A 56 -9.85 -15.43 1.93
N ILE A 57 -9.11 -16.17 2.75
CA ILE A 57 -7.68 -15.89 3.01
C ILE A 57 -6.86 -15.99 1.71
N GLY A 58 -7.08 -17.03 0.91
CA GLY A 58 -6.38 -17.22 -0.37
C GLY A 58 -6.64 -16.08 -1.36
N ALA A 59 -7.90 -15.66 -1.50
CA ALA A 59 -8.28 -14.52 -2.33
C ALA A 59 -7.64 -13.21 -1.82
N TYR A 60 -7.61 -13.01 -0.51
CA TYR A 60 -6.96 -11.84 0.10
C TYR A 60 -5.44 -11.82 -0.15
N ILE A 61 -4.76 -12.96 0.00
CA ILE A 61 -3.32 -13.08 -0.27
C ILE A 61 -3.04 -12.77 -1.75
N ALA A 62 -3.82 -13.33 -2.67
CA ALA A 62 -3.68 -13.06 -4.10
C ALA A 62 -3.86 -11.57 -4.42
N PHE A 63 -4.87 -10.93 -3.84
CA PHE A 63 -5.05 -9.48 -3.92
C PHE A 63 -3.83 -8.72 -3.38
N CYS A 64 -3.32 -9.10 -2.21
CA CYS A 64 -2.19 -8.44 -1.58
C CYS A 64 -0.91 -8.50 -2.43
N PHE A 65 -0.64 -9.63 -3.09
CA PHE A 65 0.49 -9.72 -4.03
C PHE A 65 0.33 -8.75 -5.20
N GLY A 66 -0.84 -8.70 -5.84
CA GLY A 66 -1.10 -7.79 -6.95
C GLY A 66 -1.04 -6.32 -6.54
N ASN A 67 -1.65 -5.99 -5.41
CA ASN A 67 -1.63 -4.63 -4.86
C ASN A 67 -0.21 -4.20 -4.47
N PHE A 68 0.57 -5.09 -3.84
CA PHE A 68 1.95 -4.79 -3.49
C PHE A 68 2.84 -4.58 -4.72
N ALA A 69 2.67 -5.39 -5.77
CA ALA A 69 3.42 -5.22 -7.01
C ALA A 69 3.17 -3.82 -7.63
N ALA A 70 1.89 -3.40 -7.70
CA ALA A 70 1.53 -2.06 -8.17
C ALA A 70 2.08 -0.96 -7.26
N LEU A 71 1.99 -1.14 -5.93
CA LEU A 71 2.47 -0.19 -4.94
C LEU A 71 3.99 -0.02 -4.99
N SER A 72 4.72 -1.12 -5.13
CA SER A 72 6.17 -1.13 -5.26
C SER A 72 6.63 -0.36 -6.50
N ALA A 73 5.99 -0.61 -7.65
CA ALA A 73 6.29 0.12 -8.89
C ALA A 73 5.97 1.62 -8.76
N SER A 74 4.83 1.95 -8.15
CA SER A 74 4.42 3.33 -7.89
C SER A 74 5.40 4.06 -6.97
N GLN A 75 5.90 3.39 -5.93
CA GLN A 75 6.87 3.95 -5.00
C GLN A 75 8.24 4.19 -5.65
N GLN A 76 8.67 3.29 -6.54
CA GLN A 76 9.91 3.49 -7.30
C GLN A 76 9.80 4.72 -8.20
N GLN A 77 8.65 4.89 -8.89
CA GLN A 77 8.39 6.09 -9.69
C GLN A 77 8.38 7.37 -8.85
N LEU A 78 7.79 7.34 -7.65
CA LEU A 78 7.86 8.45 -6.69
C LEU A 78 9.31 8.79 -6.31
N GLY A 79 10.15 7.78 -6.05
CA GLY A 79 11.56 7.98 -5.75
C GLY A 79 12.31 8.69 -6.88
N THR A 80 12.09 8.24 -8.12
CA THR A 80 12.70 8.87 -9.31
C THR A 80 12.22 10.31 -9.50
N LEU A 81 10.92 10.58 -9.36
CA LEU A 81 10.37 11.93 -9.48
C LEU A 81 10.87 12.85 -8.37
N ALA A 82 11.01 12.35 -7.14
CA ALA A 82 11.58 13.11 -6.03
C ALA A 82 13.03 13.51 -6.29
N GLU A 83 13.84 12.64 -6.88
CA GLU A 83 15.21 12.97 -7.28
C GLU A 83 15.24 14.06 -8.36
N ILE A 84 14.36 13.97 -9.36
CA ILE A 84 14.24 15.00 -10.41
C ILE A 84 13.86 16.35 -9.80
N VAL A 85 12.87 16.37 -8.90
CA VAL A 85 12.44 17.58 -8.17
C VAL A 85 13.60 18.15 -7.36
N ARG A 86 14.34 17.33 -6.60
CA ARG A 86 15.48 17.77 -5.79
C ARG A 86 16.61 18.34 -6.64
N SER A 87 16.98 17.66 -7.71
CA SER A 87 18.02 18.11 -8.64
C SER A 87 17.69 19.47 -9.26
N ARG A 88 16.45 19.65 -9.73
CA ARG A 88 15.98 20.92 -10.31
C ARG A 88 15.75 22.02 -9.27
N GLY A 89 15.34 21.69 -8.05
CA GLY A 89 15.22 22.66 -6.97
C GLY A 89 16.58 23.17 -6.49
N GLY A 90 17.55 22.27 -6.36
CA GLY A 90 18.92 22.62 -5.97
C GLY A 90 19.60 23.57 -6.95
N SER A 91 19.39 23.39 -8.27
CA SER A 91 19.92 24.31 -9.28
C SER A 91 19.30 25.71 -9.26
N LEU A 92 18.16 25.87 -8.58
CA LEU A 92 17.47 27.14 -8.37
C LEU A 92 17.67 27.71 -6.95
N GLY A 93 18.52 27.08 -6.12
CA GLY A 93 18.77 27.51 -4.74
C GLY A 93 17.65 27.17 -3.76
N ALA A 94 16.70 26.31 -4.13
CA ALA A 94 15.65 25.84 -3.23
C ALA A 94 16.14 24.59 -2.46
N ASP A 95 16.00 24.61 -1.14
CA ASP A 95 16.24 23.42 -0.32
C ASP A 95 15.02 22.49 -0.37
N LEU A 96 15.12 21.47 -1.23
CA LEU A 96 14.12 20.41 -1.36
C LEU A 96 14.62 19.08 -0.76
N SER A 97 15.60 19.10 0.13
CA SER A 97 16.16 17.89 0.76
C SER A 97 15.10 17.01 1.46
N SER A 98 14.00 17.61 1.90
CA SER A 98 12.84 16.95 2.50
C SER A 98 11.94 16.19 1.51
N PHE A 99 12.09 16.39 0.20
CA PHE A 99 11.43 15.59 -0.85
C PHE A 99 12.11 14.21 -0.96
N ARG A 100 11.88 13.38 0.07
CA ARG A 100 12.41 12.02 0.15
C ARG A 100 11.27 11.06 0.51
N PRO A 101 10.65 10.41 -0.48
CA PRO A 101 9.64 9.39 -0.21
C PRO A 101 10.27 8.20 0.53
N PHE A 102 9.45 7.45 1.26
CA PHE A 102 9.90 6.22 1.92
C PHE A 102 10.51 5.25 0.91
N ALA A 103 11.56 4.55 1.33
CA ALA A 103 12.18 3.54 0.49
C ALA A 103 11.20 2.38 0.25
N THR A 104 11.17 1.84 -0.97
CA THR A 104 10.31 0.70 -1.32
C THR A 104 10.47 -0.48 -0.35
N GLY A 105 11.69 -0.72 0.15
CA GLY A 105 11.95 -1.77 1.15
C GLY A 105 11.26 -1.52 2.51
N GLN A 106 11.22 -0.27 2.97
CA GLN A 106 10.50 0.07 4.21
C GLN A 106 9.00 -0.15 4.07
N ILE A 107 8.45 0.25 2.92
CA ILE A 107 7.05 0.00 2.58
C ILE A 107 6.76 -1.50 2.48
N ALA A 108 7.67 -2.29 1.88
CA ALA A 108 7.53 -3.73 1.77
C ALA A 108 7.40 -4.40 3.15
N ILE A 109 8.30 -4.05 4.08
CA ILE A 109 8.29 -4.60 5.44
C ILE A 109 6.97 -4.26 6.13
N PHE A 110 6.55 -2.99 6.10
CA PHE A 110 5.29 -2.56 6.70
C PHE A 110 4.08 -3.28 6.08
N TYR A 111 4.01 -3.31 4.76
CA TYR A 111 2.91 -3.93 4.01
C TYR A 111 2.75 -5.41 4.36
N TRP A 112 3.83 -6.18 4.26
CA TRP A 112 3.79 -7.62 4.53
C TRP A 112 3.61 -7.95 6.00
N ALA A 113 4.08 -7.09 6.91
CA ALA A 113 3.78 -7.23 8.34
C ALA A 113 2.27 -7.10 8.60
N VAL A 114 1.60 -6.11 8.01
CA VAL A 114 0.14 -5.94 8.14
C VAL A 114 -0.59 -7.16 7.55
N VAL A 115 -0.23 -7.58 6.34
CA VAL A 115 -0.83 -8.77 5.70
C VAL A 115 -0.67 -10.00 6.59
N GLY A 116 0.53 -10.23 7.14
CA GLY A 116 0.81 -11.36 8.03
C GLY A 116 -0.04 -11.34 9.29
N VAL A 117 -0.19 -10.19 9.93
CA VAL A 117 -1.05 -10.03 11.12
C VAL A 117 -2.50 -10.33 10.80
N ILE A 118 -3.02 -9.82 9.68
CA ILE A 118 -4.41 -10.04 9.27
C ILE A 118 -4.66 -11.51 8.97
N VAL A 119 -3.80 -12.16 8.18
CA VAL A 119 -3.92 -13.58 7.85
C VAL A 119 -3.86 -14.45 9.12
N LEU A 120 -2.92 -14.17 10.02
CA LEU A 120 -2.78 -14.90 11.27
C LEU A 120 -4.01 -14.72 12.16
N ALA A 121 -4.50 -13.48 12.33
CA ALA A 121 -5.67 -13.19 13.14
C ALA A 121 -6.92 -13.87 12.59
N THR A 122 -7.15 -13.82 11.28
CA THR A 122 -8.26 -14.51 10.62
C THR A 122 -8.17 -16.02 10.84
N PHE A 123 -6.99 -16.60 10.66
CA PHE A 123 -6.78 -18.04 10.89
C PHE A 123 -7.05 -18.44 12.34
N LEU A 124 -6.53 -17.69 13.31
CA LEU A 124 -6.74 -17.95 14.74
C LEU A 124 -8.21 -17.83 15.13
N LEU A 125 -8.93 -16.82 14.61
CA LEU A 125 -10.35 -16.62 14.91
C LEU A 125 -11.20 -17.79 14.39
N VAL A 126 -10.95 -18.22 13.15
CA VAL A 126 -11.63 -19.36 12.53
C VAL A 126 -11.34 -20.64 13.31
N ARG A 127 -10.07 -20.84 13.69
CA ARG A 127 -9.64 -22.01 14.46
C ARG A 127 -10.30 -22.09 15.84
N TYR A 128 -10.37 -20.96 16.54
CA TYR A 128 -11.00 -20.83 17.86
C TYR A 128 -12.50 -21.14 17.77
N ARG A 129 -13.22 -20.51 16.83
CA ARG A 129 -14.67 -20.72 16.67
C ARG A 129 -15.03 -22.13 16.21
N SER A 130 -14.17 -22.80 15.42
CA SER A 130 -14.38 -24.19 15.00
C SER A 130 -14.21 -25.22 16.13
N HIS A 131 -13.55 -24.87 17.24
CA HIS A 131 -13.33 -25.77 18.38
C HIS A 131 -14.37 -25.64 19.49
N HIS A 132 -15.07 -24.50 19.55
CA HIS A 132 -16.02 -24.18 20.61
C HIS A 132 -17.50 -24.29 20.15
N HIS A 133 -17.74 -24.91 18.99
CA HIS A 133 -19.05 -25.24 18.42
C HIS A 133 -19.07 -26.69 17.96
#